data_AF-S4P0U6-F1
#
_entry.id   AF-S4P0U6-F1
#
_cell.length_a   1.000
_cell.length_b   1.000
_cell.length_c   1.000
_cell.angle_alpha   90.00
_cell.angle_beta   90.00
_cell.angle_gamma   90.00
#
_symmetry.space_group_name_H-M   'P 1'
#
loop_
_entity.id
_entity.type
_entity.pdbx_description
1 polymer ?
#
loop_
_entity_poly.entity_id
_entity_poly.type
_entity_poly.pdbx_seq_one_letter_code
_entity_poly.pdbx_strand_id
1 'polypeptide(L)'
;LTSNQLWEYFKDLNNPAFTTYLALVHTRFSTNTFPSWERAHPLRVLAHNGEINTLRGNVNLMKAREGVMKSELFGEDLKKLYP
;
A
#
# COMPACT_ATOMS: atom_id res chain seq x y z
N LEU A 1 0.71 1.22 17.66
CA LEU A 1 1.59 2.40 17.63
C LEU A 1 0.75 3.62 17.29
N THR A 2 0.87 4.69 18.06
CA THR A 2 0.34 6.02 17.68
C THR A 2 1.39 6.76 16.86
N SER A 3 1.01 7.85 16.19
CA SER A 3 1.91 8.60 15.31
C SER A 3 3.16 9.12 16.02
N ASN A 4 3.04 9.54 17.29
CA ASN A 4 4.18 10.03 18.08
C ASN A 4 5.17 8.91 18.45
N GLN A 5 4.70 7.67 18.61
CA GLN A 5 5.54 6.53 18.96
C GLN A 5 6.41 6.05 17.78
N LEU A 6 6.15 6.53 16.56
CA LEU A 6 6.90 6.12 15.37
C LEU A 6 8.40 6.41 15.52
N TRP A 7 8.73 7.60 16.05
CA TRP A 7 10.11 8.03 16.28
C TRP A 7 10.86 7.18 17.31
N GLU A 8 10.15 6.66 18.32
CA GLU A 8 10.75 5.81 19.35
C GLU A 8 10.92 4.37 18.86
N TYR A 9 9.98 3.89 18.04
CA TYR A 9 9.98 2.54 17.50
C TYR A 9 11.02 2.36 16.39
N PHE A 10 11.10 3.31 15.44
CA PHE A 10 12.08 3.33 14.34
C PHE A 10 13.13 4.40 14.61
N LYS A 11 14.19 4.04 15.34
CA LYS A 11 15.24 4.98 15.78
C LYS A 11 16.02 5.61 14.63
N ASP A 12 16.07 4.93 13.50
CA ASP A 12 16.62 5.40 12.23
C ASP A 12 15.96 6.69 11.74
N LEU A 13 14.68 6.94 12.04
CA LEU A 13 14.01 8.19 11.70
C LEU A 13 14.55 9.41 12.46
N ASN A 14 15.20 9.22 13.61
CA ASN A 14 15.86 10.32 14.34
C ASN A 14 17.31 10.56 13.88
N ASN A 15 17.83 9.73 12.98
CA ASN A 15 19.19 9.90 12.49
C ASN A 15 19.24 11.10 11.53
N PRO A 16 20.10 12.12 11.76
CA PRO A 16 20.24 13.26 10.84
C PRO A 16 20.66 12.86 9.41
N ALA A 17 21.26 11.68 9.22
CA ALA A 17 21.60 11.14 7.90
C ALA A 17 20.40 10.54 7.15
N PHE A 18 19.26 10.32 7.82
CA PHE A 18 18.03 9.82 7.21
C PHE A 18 17.32 10.95 6.46
N THR A 19 17.88 11.32 5.31
CA THR A 19 17.36 12.39 4.45
C THR A 19 16.69 11.81 3.23
N THR A 20 15.60 12.43 2.78
CA THR A 20 14.91 12.08 1.54
C THR A 20 14.45 13.34 0.82
N TYR A 21 14.30 13.25 -0.50
CA TYR A 21 13.68 14.29 -1.30
C TYR A 21 12.15 14.36 -1.09
N LEU A 22 11.52 13.22 -0.82
CA LEU A 22 10.07 13.10 -0.66
C LEU A 22 9.71 12.08 0.41
N ALA A 23 8.66 12.38 1.18
CA ALA A 23 8.09 11.49 2.18
C ALA A 23 6.56 11.40 2.02
N LEU A 24 6.02 10.19 2.20
CA LEU A 24 4.58 9.93 2.27
C LEU A 24 4.28 9.31 3.63
N VAL A 25 3.39 9.92 4.39
CA VAL A 25 3.03 9.50 5.75
C VAL A 25 1.53 9.31 5.85
N HIS A 26 1.09 8.36 6.70
CA HIS A 26 -0.33 8.09 6.86
C HIS A 26 -0.65 7.56 8.26
N THR A 27 -1.71 8.10 8.87
CA THR A 27 -2.31 7.53 10.08
C THR A 27 -3.70 7.02 9.73
N ARG A 28 -3.97 5.74 10.03
CA ARG A 28 -5.22 5.07 9.68
C ARG A 28 -6.16 5.03 10.89
N PHE A 29 -7.41 5.43 10.70
CA PHE A 29 -8.49 5.12 11.62
C PHE A 29 -9.20 3.83 11.16
N SER A 30 -9.34 2.85 12.06
CA SER A 30 -9.84 1.51 11.74
C SER A 30 -11.09 1.21 12.54
N THR A 31 -12.07 0.57 11.91
CA THR A 31 -13.24 -0.01 12.61
C THR A 31 -12.93 -1.37 13.26
N ASN A 32 -11.75 -1.95 13.01
CA ASN A 32 -11.29 -3.18 13.65
C ASN A 32 -10.61 -2.91 15.00
N THR A 33 -10.82 -3.79 15.98
CA THR A 33 -10.19 -3.75 17.31
C THR A 33 -8.83 -4.47 17.37
N PHE A 34 -8.56 -5.38 16.43
CA PHE A 34 -7.26 -6.06 16.32
C PHE A 34 -6.33 -5.36 15.32
N PRO A 35 -5.07 -5.08 15.68
CA PRO A 35 -4.11 -4.51 14.77
C PRO A 35 -3.65 -5.54 13.72
N SER A 36 -3.42 -5.09 12.49
CA SER A 36 -2.71 -5.86 11.46
C SER A 36 -1.62 -4.96 10.88
N TRP A 37 -0.38 -5.47 10.89
CA TRP A 37 0.78 -4.75 10.36
C TRP A 37 0.69 -4.58 8.85
N GLU A 38 0.21 -5.59 8.13
CA GLU A 38 0.13 -5.54 6.66
C GLU A 38 -0.92 -4.54 6.14
N ARG A 39 -1.83 -4.07 7.00
CA ARG A 39 -2.86 -3.07 6.68
C ARG A 39 -2.46 -1.64 7.04
N ALA A 40 -1.28 -1.44 7.63
CA ALA A 40 -0.75 -0.10 7.83
C ALA A 40 -0.38 0.52 6.47
N HIS A 41 -0.66 1.81 6.32
CA HIS A 41 -0.19 2.62 5.19
C HIS A 41 1.10 3.35 5.59
N PRO A 42 1.91 3.82 4.62
CA PRO A 42 1.71 3.72 3.16
C PRO A 42 1.87 2.31 2.60
N LEU A 43 1.14 1.99 1.52
CA LEU A 43 1.48 0.87 0.65
C LEU A 43 2.67 1.24 -0.24
N ARG A 44 3.13 0.30 -1.08
CA ARG A 44 4.32 0.48 -1.93
C ARG A 44 4.34 1.77 -2.75
N VAL A 45 3.17 2.24 -3.20
CA VAL A 45 3.04 3.43 -4.08
C VAL A 45 1.92 4.39 -3.69
N LEU A 46 1.13 4.08 -2.65
CA LEU A 46 -0.11 4.81 -2.34
C LEU A 46 -0.37 4.86 -0.84
N ALA A 47 -0.82 6.01 -0.37
CA ALA A 47 -1.55 6.15 0.88
C ALA A 47 -2.94 6.70 0.55
N HIS A 48 -3.98 6.05 1.09
CA HIS A 48 -5.37 6.38 0.80
C HIS A 48 -6.10 6.79 2.08
N ASN A 49 -6.75 7.96 2.04
CA ASN A 49 -7.62 8.44 3.10
C ASN A 49 -9.08 8.43 2.63
N GLY A 50 -9.85 7.45 3.11
CA GLY A 50 -11.25 7.23 2.75
C GLY A 50 -11.57 5.75 2.62
N GLU A 51 -12.71 5.45 2.01
CA GLU A 51 -13.21 4.09 1.78
C GLU A 51 -13.54 3.88 0.30
N ILE A 52 -13.15 2.75 -0.28
CA ILE A 52 -13.50 2.41 -1.67
C ILE A 52 -14.78 1.57 -1.65
N ASN A 53 -15.93 2.23 -1.80
CA ASN A 53 -17.24 1.61 -1.67
C ASN A 53 -17.57 0.59 -2.77
N THR A 54 -16.83 0.58 -3.88
CA THR A 54 -17.05 -0.28 -5.05
C THR A 54 -16.02 -1.42 -5.17
N LEU A 55 -15.29 -1.72 -4.10
CA LEU A 55 -14.14 -2.65 -4.09
C LEU A 55 -14.41 -3.98 -4.83
N ARG A 56 -15.53 -4.65 -4.53
CA ARG A 56 -15.88 -5.94 -5.15
C ARG A 56 -16.03 -5.85 -6.67
N GLY A 57 -16.61 -4.76 -7.16
CA GLY A 57 -16.74 -4.50 -8.60
C GLY A 57 -15.37 -4.33 -9.25
N ASN A 58 -14.51 -3.53 -8.64
CA ASN A 58 -13.16 -3.28 -9.13
C ASN A 58 -12.32 -4.56 -9.19
N VAL A 59 -12.37 -5.40 -8.15
CA VAL A 59 -11.66 -6.69 -8.10
C VAL A 59 -12.15 -7.63 -9.21
N ASN A 60 -13.47 -7.77 -9.37
CA ASN A 60 -14.04 -8.65 -10.40
C ASN A 60 -13.69 -8.16 -11.82
N LEU A 61 -13.72 -6.85 -12.05
CA LEU A 61 -13.34 -6.26 -13.34
C LEU A 61 -11.87 -6.50 -13.67
N MET A 62 -10.97 -6.43 -12.68
CA MET A 62 -9.56 -6.73 -12.90
C MET A 62 -9.34 -8.22 -13.19
N LYS A 63 -9.99 -9.11 -12.44
CA LYS A 63 -9.90 -10.55 -12.69
C LYS A 63 -10.38 -10.96 -14.08
N ALA A 64 -11.49 -10.38 -14.55
CA ALA A 64 -12.00 -10.62 -15.89
C ALA A 64 -11.03 -10.16 -17.00
N ARG A 65 -10.16 -9.17 -16.71
CA ARG A 65 -9.18 -8.64 -17.66
C ARG A 65 -7.90 -9.47 -17.76
N GLU A 66 -7.59 -10.33 -16.79
CA GLU A 66 -6.36 -11.16 -16.78
C GLU A 66 -6.15 -11.96 -18.07
N GLY A 67 -7.23 -12.46 -18.69
CA GLY A 67 -7.16 -13.21 -19.94
C GLY A 67 -6.89 -12.38 -21.21
N VAL A 68 -7.03 -11.06 -21.16
CA VAL A 68 -6.90 -10.16 -22.32
C VAL A 68 -5.85 -9.06 -22.15
N MET A 69 -5.29 -8.90 -20.95
CA MET A 69 -4.21 -7.94 -20.69
C MET A 69 -2.95 -8.31 -21.49
N LYS A 70 -2.28 -7.29 -22.02
CA LYS A 70 -1.02 -7.40 -22.77
C LYS A 70 -0.07 -6.31 -22.31
N SER A 71 1.23 -6.60 -22.30
CA SER A 71 2.28 -5.64 -21.96
C SER A 71 3.52 -5.92 -22.81
N GLU A 72 4.03 -4.91 -23.49
CA GLU A 72 5.29 -5.00 -24.24
C GLU A 72 6.50 -5.15 -23.29
N LEU A 73 6.43 -4.54 -22.10
CA LEU A 73 7.51 -4.58 -21.12
C LEU A 73 7.63 -5.93 -20.42
N PHE A 74 6.49 -6.57 -20.11
CA PHE A 74 6.48 -7.85 -19.38
C PHE A 74 6.31 -9.07 -20.28
N GLY A 75 5.78 -8.92 -21.51
CA GLY A 75 5.60 -10.03 -22.44
C GLY A 75 4.92 -11.25 -21.80
N GLU A 76 5.54 -12.42 -21.93
CA GLU A 76 5.06 -13.69 -21.35
C GLU A 76 5.12 -13.72 -19.81
N ASP A 77 6.00 -12.91 -19.20
CA ASP A 77 6.13 -12.83 -17.74
C ASP A 77 4.99 -12.06 -17.08
N LEU A 78 4.11 -11.40 -17.85
CA LEU A 78 2.94 -10.70 -17.33
C LEU A 78 2.08 -11.59 -16.41
N LYS A 79 1.97 -12.89 -16.74
CA LYS A 79 1.18 -13.86 -15.95
C LYS A 79 1.72 -14.07 -14.53
N LYS A 80 3.00 -13.78 -14.28
CA LYS A 80 3.61 -13.84 -12.93
C LYS A 80 3.13 -12.70 -12.02
N LEU A 81 2.55 -11.65 -12.59
CA LEU A 81 2.05 -10.48 -11.86
C LEU A 81 0.58 -10.62 -11.45
N TYR A 82 -0.11 -11.66 -11.92
CA TYR A 82 -1.50 -11.91 -11.56
C TYR A 82 -1.61 -12.46 -10.13
N PRO A 83 -2.78 -12.31 -9.47
CA PRO A 83 -3.02 -12.84 -8.13
C PRO A 83 -2.91 -14.36 -8.02
#